data_AF-A0A2X1JZW7-F1
#
_entry.id   AF-A0A2X1JZW7-F1
#
_cell.length_a   1.000
_cell.length_b   1.000
_cell.length_c   1.000
_cell.angle_alpha   90.00
_cell.angle_beta   90.00
_cell.angle_gamma   90.00
#
_symmetry.space_group_name_H-M   'P 1'
#
loop_
_entity.id
_entity.type
_entity.pdbx_description
1 polymer ?
#
loop_
_entity_poly.entity_id
_entity_poly.type
_entity_poly.pdbx_seq_one_letter_code
_entity_poly.pdbx_strand_id
1 'polypeptide(L)'
;MTAFIASILQSTASAEPVNKLAVDSMIADIDERISRQMDVIIHAPAFQQVESFWRSLKTMVDRVDFRENIKVNVLHVTKQELLEDFEFAPEIIQSGFYKHVYSSGFGQFGGEPIAAVLGAYEFKNTAPDMKLLQYVSAVGAMAHAPFLSSVSPEFMGLNSWTELA
;
A
#
# COMPACT_ATOMS: atom_id res chain seq x y z
N MET A 1 16.28 -10.78 -30.55
CA MET A 1 15.66 -11.76 -31.47
C MET A 1 15.87 -11.40 -32.95
N THR A 2 15.58 -10.17 -33.39
CA THR A 2 15.85 -9.69 -34.76
C THR A 2 17.33 -9.79 -35.17
N ALA A 3 18.28 -9.58 -34.25
CA ALA A 3 19.72 -9.74 -34.53
C ALA A 3 20.15 -11.21 -34.75
N PHE A 4 19.53 -12.18 -34.06
CA PHE A 4 19.79 -13.61 -34.23
C PHE A 4 19.11 -14.18 -35.47
N ILE A 5 17.86 -13.75 -35.74
CA ILE A 5 17.18 -14.05 -37.00
C ILE A 5 17.96 -13.41 -38.16
N ALA A 6 18.51 -12.19 -38.02
CA ALA A 6 19.38 -11.58 -39.01
C ALA A 6 20.72 -12.31 -39.18
N SER A 7 21.35 -12.80 -38.10
CA SER A 7 22.59 -13.58 -38.20
C SER A 7 22.38 -14.96 -38.80
N ILE A 8 21.25 -15.63 -38.50
CA ILE A 8 20.83 -16.90 -39.10
C ILE A 8 20.43 -16.72 -40.57
N LEU A 9 19.74 -15.62 -40.90
CA LEU A 9 19.36 -15.30 -42.28
C LEU A 9 20.57 -14.88 -43.13
N GLN A 10 21.62 -14.31 -42.53
CA GLN A 10 22.90 -14.03 -43.20
C GLN A 10 23.75 -15.30 -43.37
N SER A 11 23.65 -16.29 -42.50
CA SER A 11 24.31 -17.58 -42.67
C SER A 11 23.51 -18.48 -43.64
N THR A 12 23.78 -18.36 -44.93
CA THR A 12 23.33 -19.30 -45.97
C THR A 12 24.08 -20.63 -45.92
N ALA A 13 24.23 -21.22 -44.74
CA ALA A 13 24.90 -22.51 -44.54
C ALA A 13 23.91 -23.49 -43.91
N SER A 14 23.52 -24.49 -44.70
CA SER A 14 22.67 -25.59 -44.25
C SER A 14 23.35 -26.39 -43.13
N ALA A 15 22.65 -26.52 -42.00
CA ALA A 15 22.81 -27.57 -40.99
C ALA A 15 24.06 -27.53 -40.09
N GLU A 16 24.48 -26.37 -39.59
CA GLU A 16 25.32 -26.34 -38.37
C GLU A 16 24.47 -26.56 -37.11
N PRO A 17 24.90 -27.40 -36.15
CA PRO A 17 24.20 -27.58 -34.89
C PRO A 17 24.19 -26.26 -34.13
N VAL A 18 23.00 -25.79 -33.77
CA VAL A 18 22.80 -24.54 -33.03
C VAL A 18 23.68 -24.53 -31.79
N ASN A 19 24.59 -23.56 -31.73
CA ASN A 19 25.50 -23.41 -30.59
C ASN A 19 24.69 -22.98 -29.35
N LYS A 20 24.36 -23.95 -28.49
CA LYS A 20 23.58 -23.73 -27.26
C LYS A 20 24.16 -22.62 -26.40
N LEU A 21 25.49 -22.54 -26.28
CA LEU A 21 26.16 -21.51 -25.47
C LEU A 21 25.90 -20.10 -26.03
N ALA A 22 25.84 -19.96 -27.36
CA ALA A 22 25.53 -18.68 -27.99
C ALA A 22 24.06 -18.27 -27.76
N VAL A 23 23.14 -19.24 -27.77
CA VAL A 23 21.73 -19.00 -27.45
C VAL A 23 21.55 -18.61 -25.98
N ASP A 24 22.17 -19.34 -25.05
CA ASP A 24 22.11 -19.05 -23.62
C ASP A 24 22.69 -17.66 -23.31
N SER A 25 23.79 -17.27 -23.96
CA SER A 25 24.36 -15.92 -23.83
C SER A 25 23.41 -14.83 -24.33
N MET A 26 22.63 -15.09 -25.39
CA MET A 26 21.65 -14.12 -25.90
C MET A 26 20.42 -14.02 -25.00
N ILE A 27 19.98 -15.14 -24.41
CA ILE A 27 18.90 -15.16 -23.41
C ILE A 27 19.34 -14.34 -22.21
N ALA A 28 20.57 -14.52 -21.71
CA ALA A 28 21.09 -13.75 -20.60
C ALA A 28 21.12 -12.23 -20.88
N ASP A 29 21.51 -11.78 -22.09
CA ASP A 29 21.45 -10.36 -22.46
C ASP A 29 20.01 -9.81 -22.50
N ILE A 30 19.05 -10.63 -22.97
CA ILE A 30 17.62 -10.26 -22.95
C ILE A 30 17.12 -10.16 -21.51
N ASP A 31 17.42 -11.14 -20.68
CA ASP A 31 17.03 -11.17 -19.27
C ASP A 31 17.61 -9.97 -18.53
N GLU A 32 18.89 -9.63 -18.74
CA GLU A 32 19.51 -8.45 -18.13
C GLU A 32 18.81 -7.15 -18.53
N ARG A 33 18.36 -7.02 -19.79
CA ARG A 33 17.61 -5.85 -20.25
C ARG A 33 16.21 -5.79 -19.66
N ILE A 34 15.51 -6.93 -19.59
CA ILE A 34 14.18 -7.02 -19.01
C ILE A 34 14.24 -6.75 -17.51
N SER A 35 15.18 -7.36 -16.80
CA SER A 35 15.41 -7.14 -15.36
C SER A 35 15.67 -5.67 -15.07
N ARG A 36 16.58 -5.01 -15.80
CA ARG A 36 16.82 -3.57 -15.64
C ARG A 36 15.57 -2.73 -15.84
N GLN A 37 14.78 -3.04 -16.86
CA GLN A 37 13.54 -2.30 -17.11
C GLN A 37 12.49 -2.58 -16.02
N MET A 38 12.40 -3.82 -15.56
CA MET A 38 11.49 -4.22 -14.48
C MET A 38 11.88 -3.54 -13.18
N ASP A 39 13.17 -3.49 -12.85
CA ASP A 39 13.69 -2.82 -11.66
C ASP A 39 13.25 -1.35 -11.61
N VAL A 40 13.33 -0.64 -12.74
CA VAL A 40 12.86 0.76 -12.80
C VAL A 40 11.35 0.86 -12.53
N ILE A 41 10.55 -0.08 -13.03
CA ILE A 41 9.09 -0.07 -12.86
C ILE A 41 8.71 -0.39 -11.42
N ILE A 42 9.24 -1.48 -10.86
CA ILE A 42 8.84 -1.96 -9.53
C ILE A 42 9.43 -1.12 -8.39
N HIS A 43 10.57 -0.45 -8.62
CA HIS A 43 11.15 0.46 -7.64
C HIS A 43 10.65 1.90 -7.77
N ALA A 44 9.70 2.18 -8.67
CA ALA A 44 9.06 3.48 -8.73
C ALA A 44 8.28 3.76 -7.43
N PRO A 45 8.48 4.91 -6.75
CA PRO A 45 7.85 5.19 -5.45
C PRO A 45 6.33 5.07 -5.45
N ALA A 46 5.67 5.51 -6.53
CA ALA A 46 4.22 5.41 -6.67
C ALA A 46 3.74 3.94 -6.74
N PHE A 47 4.52 3.07 -7.41
CA PHE A 47 4.20 1.64 -7.48
C PHE A 47 4.41 0.98 -6.12
N GLN A 48 5.55 1.22 -5.47
CA GLN A 48 5.87 0.67 -4.16
C GLN A 48 4.86 1.09 -3.08
N GLN A 49 4.37 2.33 -3.12
CA GLN A 49 3.35 2.79 -2.19
C GLN A 49 2.07 1.95 -2.29
N VAL A 50 1.54 1.78 -3.51
CA VAL A 50 0.34 0.97 -3.75
C VAL A 50 0.59 -0.49 -3.45
N GLU A 51 1.73 -1.03 -3.89
CA GLU A 51 2.12 -2.42 -3.65
C GLU A 51 2.25 -2.72 -2.15
N SER A 52 2.89 -1.85 -1.38
CA SER A 52 3.09 -2.03 0.06
C SER A 52 1.76 -2.08 0.81
N PHE A 53 0.78 -1.26 0.43
CA PHE A 53 -0.56 -1.30 1.01
C PHE A 53 -1.26 -2.63 0.73
N TRP A 54 -1.31 -3.05 -0.55
CA TRP A 54 -2.01 -4.28 -0.92
C TRP A 54 -1.33 -5.54 -0.39
N ARG A 55 0.00 -5.58 -0.36
CA ARG A 55 0.76 -6.70 0.24
C ARG A 55 0.53 -6.77 1.74
N SER A 56 0.52 -5.63 2.44
CA SER A 56 0.23 -5.56 3.87
C SER A 56 -1.19 -6.02 4.18
N LEU A 57 -2.17 -5.56 3.40
CA LEU A 57 -3.57 -5.98 3.52
C LEU A 57 -3.72 -7.49 3.27
N LYS A 58 -3.08 -8.01 2.22
CA LYS A 58 -3.08 -9.46 1.93
C LYS A 58 -2.49 -10.25 3.10
N THR A 59 -1.38 -9.78 3.66
CA THR A 59 -0.73 -10.42 4.82
C THR A 59 -1.64 -10.44 6.05
N MET A 60 -2.37 -9.35 6.29
CA MET A 60 -3.35 -9.28 7.38
C MET A 60 -4.49 -10.28 7.15
N VAL A 61 -5.11 -10.24 5.97
CA VAL A 61 -6.22 -11.13 5.60
C VAL A 61 -5.80 -12.60 5.69
N ASP A 62 -4.59 -12.96 5.25
CA ASP A 62 -4.09 -14.34 5.31
C ASP A 62 -3.86 -14.86 6.74
N ARG A 63 -3.68 -13.96 7.70
CA ARG A 63 -3.46 -14.30 9.11
C ARG A 63 -4.73 -14.28 9.95
N VAL A 64 -5.83 -13.75 9.42
CA VAL A 64 -7.12 -13.69 10.10
C VAL A 64 -7.90 -14.98 9.83
N ASP A 65 -8.37 -15.65 10.89
CA ASP A 65 -9.31 -16.76 10.74
C ASP A 65 -10.75 -16.22 10.65
N PHE A 66 -11.24 -16.09 9.42
CA PHE A 66 -12.62 -15.63 9.16
C PHE A 66 -13.70 -16.62 9.63
N ARG A 67 -13.35 -17.84 10.03
CA ARG A 67 -14.30 -18.80 10.62
C ARG A 67 -14.72 -18.40 12.04
N GLU A 68 -13.87 -17.63 12.72
CA GLU A 68 -14.08 -17.13 14.08
C GLU A 68 -14.88 -15.81 14.11
N ASN A 69 -15.78 -15.62 13.15
CA ASN A 69 -16.68 -14.45 13.03
C ASN A 69 -15.95 -13.09 13.04
N ILE A 70 -14.80 -13.02 12.35
CA ILE A 70 -14.07 -11.77 12.15
C ILE A 70 -14.47 -11.19 10.79
N LYS A 71 -14.72 -9.88 10.73
CA LYS A 71 -14.98 -9.16 9.49
C LYS A 71 -13.99 -8.02 9.33
N VAL A 72 -13.52 -7.82 8.10
CA VAL A 72 -12.59 -6.75 7.74
C VAL A 72 -13.28 -5.87 6.71
N ASN A 73 -13.46 -4.59 7.04
CA ASN A 73 -13.99 -3.59 6.14
C ASN A 73 -12.85 -2.72 5.61
N VAL A 74 -12.82 -2.48 4.30
CA VAL A 74 -11.81 -1.65 3.65
C VAL A 74 -12.46 -0.38 3.13
N LEU A 75 -11.93 0.77 3.55
CA LEU A 75 -12.35 2.09 3.12
C LEU A 75 -11.18 2.77 2.41
N HIS A 76 -11.38 3.14 1.15
CA HIS A 76 -10.37 3.88 0.39
C HIS A 76 -10.53 5.38 0.63
N VAL A 77 -9.57 5.96 1.35
CA VAL A 77 -9.47 7.40 1.61
C VAL A 77 -7.99 7.77 1.72
N THR A 78 -7.56 8.84 1.06
CA THR A 78 -6.22 9.38 1.26
C THR A 78 -6.13 10.19 2.55
N LYS A 79 -4.92 10.33 3.12
CA LYS A 79 -4.72 11.08 4.36
C LYS A 79 -5.20 12.54 4.27
N GLN A 80 -5.04 13.15 3.09
CA GLN A 80 -5.47 14.53 2.81
C GLN A 80 -7.00 14.62 2.76
N GLU A 81 -7.65 13.73 1.98
CA GLU A 81 -9.12 13.68 1.91
C GLU A 81 -9.75 13.44 3.30
N LEU A 82 -9.12 12.63 4.15
CA LEU A 82 -9.62 12.40 5.50
C LEU A 82 -9.57 13.66 6.36
N LEU A 83 -8.49 14.44 6.27
CA LEU A 83 -8.39 15.71 6.98
C LEU A 83 -9.40 16.73 6.45
N GLU A 84 -9.52 16.82 5.12
CA GLU A 84 -10.48 17.71 4.46
C GLU A 84 -11.93 17.36 4.82
N ASP A 85 -12.28 16.08 4.94
CA ASP A 85 -13.61 15.63 5.42
C ASP A 85 -13.93 16.18 6.81
N PHE A 86 -12.97 16.14 7.73
CA PHE A 86 -13.15 16.72 9.07
C PHE A 86 -13.19 18.25 9.07
N GLU A 87 -12.44 18.91 8.19
CA GLU A 87 -12.43 20.38 8.11
C GLU A 87 -13.68 20.94 7.43
N PHE A 88 -14.27 20.18 6.50
CA PHE A 88 -15.51 20.56 5.82
C PHE A 88 -16.75 20.35 6.70
N ALA A 89 -16.72 19.35 7.58
CA ALA A 89 -17.82 19.09 8.50
C ALA A 89 -17.91 20.19 9.59
N PRO A 90 -19.10 20.76 9.85
CA PRO A 90 -19.29 21.74 10.94
C PRO A 90 -18.95 21.17 12.32
N GLU A 91 -19.19 19.87 12.50
CA GLU A 91 -18.89 19.12 13.72
C GLU A 91 -18.35 17.73 13.34
N ILE A 92 -17.52 17.15 14.22
CA ILE A 92 -16.92 15.82 14.02
C ILE A 92 -17.98 14.74 13.77
N ILE A 93 -19.14 14.82 14.45
CA ILE A 93 -20.23 13.85 14.32
C ILE A 93 -20.94 13.91 12.96
N GLN A 94 -20.66 14.92 12.15
CA GLN A 94 -21.22 15.12 10.82
C GLN A 94 -20.23 14.75 9.71
N SER A 95 -19.01 14.29 10.05
CA SER A 95 -18.01 13.88 9.08
C SER A 95 -18.34 12.53 8.43
N GLY A 96 -17.82 12.31 7.22
CA GLY A 96 -17.93 11.03 6.53
C GLY A 96 -17.29 9.89 7.33
N PHE A 97 -16.14 10.15 7.95
CA PHE A 97 -15.48 9.15 8.80
C PHE A 97 -16.33 8.72 10.00
N TYR A 98 -16.98 9.67 10.69
CA TYR A 98 -17.88 9.35 11.80
C TYR A 98 -19.05 8.47 11.34
N LYS A 99 -19.61 8.75 10.17
CA LYS A 99 -20.69 7.93 9.60
C LYS A 99 -20.28 6.47 9.41
N HIS A 100 -19.06 6.22 8.93
CA HIS A 100 -18.55 4.87 8.66
C HIS A 100 -18.12 4.10 9.92
N VAL A 101 -17.59 4.79 10.93
CA VAL A 101 -17.08 4.14 12.15
C VAL A 101 -18.15 4.01 13.22
N TYR A 102 -18.96 5.06 13.42
CA TYR A 102 -20.00 5.10 14.44
C TYR A 102 -21.38 4.77 13.86
N SER A 103 -21.89 5.58 12.94
CA SER A 103 -23.32 5.55 12.58
C SER A 103 -23.75 4.25 11.88
N SER A 104 -22.93 3.70 10.97
CA SER A 104 -23.30 2.49 10.23
C SER A 104 -23.20 1.19 11.04
N GLY A 105 -22.46 1.19 12.14
CA GLY A 105 -22.24 0.03 13.00
C GLY A 105 -22.84 0.25 14.38
N PHE A 106 -22.08 0.92 15.24
CA PHE A 106 -22.42 1.14 16.66
C PHE A 106 -23.74 1.90 16.87
N GLY A 107 -24.01 2.92 16.03
CA GLY A 107 -25.22 3.75 16.11
C GLY A 107 -26.46 3.14 15.47
N GLN A 108 -26.34 1.99 14.78
CA GLN A 108 -27.43 1.36 14.05
C GLN A 108 -28.01 0.19 14.85
N PHE A 109 -29.34 0.13 14.99
CA PHE A 109 -29.99 -1.01 15.63
C PHE A 109 -29.73 -2.31 14.84
N GLY A 110 -29.14 -3.30 15.49
CA GLY A 110 -28.72 -4.55 14.85
C GLY A 110 -27.49 -4.42 13.95
N GLY A 111 -26.78 -3.28 13.99
CA GLY A 111 -25.53 -3.08 13.28
C GLY A 111 -24.34 -3.80 13.94
N GLU A 112 -23.28 -3.98 13.18
CA GLU A 112 -22.03 -4.57 13.68
C GLU A 112 -21.04 -3.44 14.00
N PRO A 113 -20.65 -3.25 15.26
CA PRO A 113 -19.75 -2.17 15.64
C PRO A 113 -18.33 -2.41 15.12
N ILE A 114 -17.63 -1.33 14.78
CA ILE A 114 -16.21 -1.39 14.42
C ILE A 114 -15.39 -1.55 15.69
N ALA A 115 -14.61 -2.62 15.78
CA ALA A 115 -13.79 -2.89 16.96
C ALA A 115 -12.51 -2.04 17.01
N ALA A 116 -11.87 -1.81 15.86
CA ALA A 116 -10.66 -1.01 15.74
C ALA A 116 -10.54 -0.47 14.30
N VAL A 117 -9.88 0.66 14.14
CA VAL A 117 -9.60 1.26 12.83
C VAL A 117 -8.10 1.19 12.57
N LEU A 118 -7.71 0.64 11.42
CA LEU A 118 -6.33 0.59 10.96
C LEU A 118 -6.11 1.69 9.92
N GLY A 119 -5.35 2.73 10.28
CA GLY A 119 -4.92 3.76 9.36
C GLY A 119 -3.62 3.36 8.67
N ALA A 120 -3.67 3.02 7.39
CA ALA A 120 -2.50 2.76 6.57
C ALA A 120 -1.81 4.07 6.12
N TYR A 121 -1.44 4.89 7.10
CA TYR A 121 -0.79 6.18 6.92
C TYR A 121 0.46 6.26 7.79
N GLU A 122 1.39 7.11 7.40
CA GLU A 122 2.52 7.51 8.24
C GLU A 122 2.29 8.93 8.76
N PHE A 123 2.31 9.09 10.09
CA PHE A 123 2.16 10.38 10.75
C PHE A 123 3.52 11.05 11.02
N LYS A 124 3.61 12.33 10.71
CA LYS A 124 4.72 13.25 10.98
C LYS A 124 4.36 14.13 12.18
N ASN A 125 5.33 14.82 12.76
CA ASN A 125 5.12 15.78 13.85
C ASN A 125 4.63 17.16 13.34
N THR A 126 3.82 17.18 12.28
CA THR A 126 3.32 18.42 11.66
C THR A 126 1.94 18.80 12.20
N ALA A 127 1.59 20.08 12.13
CA ALA A 127 0.29 20.56 12.59
C ALA A 127 -0.93 19.87 11.91
N PRO A 128 -0.96 19.65 10.57
CA PRO A 128 -2.05 18.93 9.93
C PRO A 128 -2.20 17.49 10.43
N ASP A 129 -1.08 16.81 10.66
CA ASP A 129 -1.07 15.42 11.15
C ASP A 129 -1.54 15.31 12.60
N MET A 130 -1.11 16.24 13.45
CA MET A 130 -1.57 16.30 14.85
C MET A 130 -3.06 16.63 14.93
N LYS A 131 -3.54 17.53 14.07
CA LYS A 131 -4.96 17.87 13.95
C LYS A 131 -5.79 16.67 13.49
N LEU A 132 -5.32 15.94 12.47
CA LEU A 132 -5.97 14.71 12.01
C LEU A 132 -6.03 13.65 13.13
N LEU A 133 -4.93 13.43 13.85
CA LEU A 133 -4.89 12.51 15.00
C LEU A 133 -5.90 12.91 16.08
N GLN A 134 -6.03 14.21 16.36
CA GLN A 134 -7.03 14.71 17.29
C GLN A 134 -8.45 14.38 16.84
N TYR A 135 -8.79 14.59 15.56
CA TYR A 135 -10.11 14.25 15.03
C TYR A 135 -10.43 12.76 15.06
N VAL A 136 -9.52 11.91 14.56
CA VAL A 136 -9.75 10.45 14.58
C VAL A 136 -9.79 9.90 16.00
N SER A 137 -9.04 10.50 16.94
CA SER A 137 -9.10 10.12 18.36
C SER A 137 -10.45 10.44 19.00
N ALA A 138 -11.06 11.59 18.64
CA ALA A 138 -12.38 11.98 19.12
C ALA A 138 -13.46 11.00 18.62
N VAL A 139 -13.42 10.63 17.33
CA VAL A 139 -14.33 9.62 16.78
C VAL A 139 -14.09 8.25 17.43
N GLY A 140 -12.83 7.85 17.63
CA GLY A 140 -12.49 6.60 18.30
C GLY A 140 -13.00 6.54 19.73
N ALA A 141 -12.95 7.65 20.46
CA ALA A 141 -13.51 7.76 21.81
C ALA A 141 -15.04 7.62 21.81
N MET A 142 -15.73 8.21 20.83
CA MET A 142 -17.20 8.10 20.68
C MET A 142 -17.65 6.68 20.28
N ALA A 143 -16.91 6.03 19.38
CA ALA A 143 -17.24 4.70 18.86
C ALA A 143 -16.65 3.54 19.69
N HIS A 144 -15.86 3.84 20.73
CA HIS A 144 -15.06 2.86 21.48
C HIS A 144 -14.14 2.01 20.59
N ALA A 145 -13.63 2.59 19.50
CA ALA A 145 -12.80 1.94 18.51
C ALA A 145 -11.43 2.64 18.44
N PRO A 146 -10.34 2.05 18.97
CA PRO A 146 -9.01 2.64 18.86
C PRO A 146 -8.58 2.78 17.41
N PHE A 147 -7.90 3.88 17.11
CA PHE A 147 -7.26 4.13 15.83
C PHE A 147 -5.77 3.75 15.92
N LEU A 148 -5.34 2.80 15.10
CA LEU A 148 -3.97 2.29 15.04
C LEU A 148 -3.34 2.70 13.72
N SER A 149 -2.15 3.30 13.77
CA SER A 149 -1.42 3.75 12.58
C SER A 149 0.08 3.82 12.87
N SER A 150 0.91 4.10 11.86
CA SER A 150 2.35 4.25 12.03
C SER A 150 2.77 5.72 12.07
N VAL A 151 3.94 5.97 12.65
CA VAL A 151 4.64 7.25 12.54
C VAL A 151 5.75 7.14 11.50
N SER A 152 6.19 8.28 10.98
CA SER A 152 7.35 8.41 10.10
C SER A 152 8.63 8.64 10.91
N PRO A 153 9.83 8.42 10.34
CA PRO A 153 11.10 8.79 11.00
C PRO A 153 11.14 10.26 11.41
N GLU A 154 10.58 11.13 10.55
CA GLU A 154 10.51 12.58 10.79
C GLU A 154 9.74 12.93 12.06
N PHE A 155 8.79 12.09 12.49
CA PHE A 155 8.10 12.25 13.76
C PHE A 155 9.06 12.28 14.95
N MET A 156 10.10 11.43 14.90
CA MET A 156 11.15 11.34 15.90
C MET A 156 12.33 12.28 15.63
N GLY A 157 12.22 13.14 14.61
CA GLY A 157 13.31 14.02 14.16
C GLY A 157 14.44 13.29 13.42
N LEU A 158 14.17 12.08 12.90
CA LEU A 158 15.12 11.28 12.12
C LEU A 158 14.84 11.42 10.62
N ASN A 159 15.86 11.19 9.79
CA ASN A 159 15.65 11.13 8.33
C ASN A 159 15.33 9.70 7.86
N SER A 160 15.74 8.69 8.64
CA SER A 160 15.56 7.27 8.33
C SER A 160 15.40 6.46 9.60
N TRP A 161 14.59 5.41 9.54
CA TRP A 161 14.49 4.43 10.63
C TRP A 161 15.82 3.70 10.91
N THR A 162 16.76 3.69 9.97
CA THR A 162 18.09 3.11 10.17
C THR A 162 18.96 3.88 11.15
N GLU A 163 18.59 5.11 11.50
CA GLU A 163 19.29 5.94 12.49
C GLU A 163 18.86 5.62 13.93
N LEU A 164 17.77 4.85 14.10
CA LEU A 164 17.28 4.42 15.39
C LEU A 164 18.12 3.23 15.89
N ALA A 165 18.81 3.42 17.02
CA ALA A 165 19.73 2.45 17.63
C ALA A 165 19.02 1.29 18.36
#